data_AF-A0A183TB33-F1
#
_entry.id   AF-A0A183TB33-F1
#
_cell.length_a   1.000
_cell.length_b   1.000
_cell.length_c   1.000
_cell.angle_alpha   90.00
_cell.angle_beta   90.00
_cell.angle_gamma   90.00
#
_symmetry.space_group_name_H-M   'P 1'
#
loop_
_entity.id
_entity.type
_entity.pdbx_description
1 polymer ?
#
loop_
_entity_poly.entity_id
_entity_poly.type
_entity_poly.pdbx_seq_one_letter_code
_entity_poly.pdbx_strand_id
1 'polypeptide(L)' 'MSILATFKTDFEARRKYLTVVTNGKVVRLQLDTASAITLNSKRTWHMIGRSPITTSNKKRLNSPVHE' A
#
# COMPACT_ATOMS: atom_id res chain seq x y z
N MET A 1 4.99 14.81 36.95
CA MET A 1 5.94 15.55 36.11
C MET A 1 6.10 14.78 34.81
N SER A 2 5.73 15.35 33.65
CA SER A 2 6.03 14.75 32.34
C SER A 2 7.09 15.58 31.63
N ILE A 3 8.02 14.91 30.97
CA ILE A 3 9.03 15.53 30.10
C ILE A 3 8.57 15.32 28.66
N LEU A 4 8.33 16.42 27.94
CA LEU A 4 8.13 16.41 26.50
C LEU A 4 9.51 16.48 25.84
N ALA A 5 10.02 15.35 25.38
CA ALA A 5 11.26 15.31 24.60
C ALA A 5 10.93 15.58 23.13
N THR A 6 11.36 16.73 22.61
CA THR A 6 11.27 17.06 21.18
C THR A 6 12.62 16.78 20.54
N PHE A 7 12.73 15.68 19.80
CA PHE A 7 13.93 15.38 19.03
C PHE A 7 13.91 16.20 17.75
N LYS A 8 14.89 17.10 17.59
CA LYS A 8 15.13 17.81 16.33
C LYS A 8 15.74 16.81 15.36
N THR A 9 14.90 16.19 14.53
CA THR A 9 15.39 15.30 13.47
C THR A 9 15.92 16.18 12.35
N ASP A 10 17.25 16.34 12.28
CA ASP A 10 17.93 17.02 11.17
C ASP A 10 17.98 16.14 9.91
N PHE A 11 16.98 15.27 9.76
CA PHE A 11 16.78 14.49 8.55
C PHE A 11 15.97 15.37 7.63
N GLU A 12 16.60 15.91 6.59
CA GLU A 12 15.90 16.37 5.40
C GLU A 12 14.87 15.28 5.04
N ALA A 13 13.58 15.55 5.32
CA ALA A 13 12.47 14.63 5.08
C ALA A 13 12.17 14.54 3.57
N ARG A 14 13.24 14.42 2.78
CA ARG A 14 13.21 14.31 1.34
C ARG A 14 12.83 12.88 1.01
N ARG A 15 11.61 12.73 0.51
CA ARG A 15 11.12 11.47 -0.04
C ARG A 15 12.09 10.97 -1.10
N LYS A 16 12.58 9.75 -0.93
CA LYS A 16 13.39 9.06 -1.92
C LYS A 16 12.45 8.32 -2.88
N TYR A 17 12.77 8.37 -4.17
CA TYR A 17 11.99 7.70 -5.21
C TYR A 17 12.90 6.81 -6.04
N LEU A 18 12.37 5.68 -6.49
CA LEU A 18 12.99 4.83 -7.50
C LEU A 18 12.11 4.77 -8.73
N THR A 19 12.77 4.73 -9.90
CA THR A 19 12.12 4.42 -11.16
C THR A 19 12.33 2.95 -11.44
N VAL A 20 11.25 2.20 -11.61
CA VAL A 20 11.30 0.75 -11.88
C VAL A 20 10.47 0.42 -13.11
N VAL A 21 10.78 -0.69 -13.75
CA VAL A 21 9.98 -1.25 -14.85
C VAL A 21 9.09 -2.35 -14.27
N THR A 22 7.78 -2.19 -14.38
CA THR A 22 6.78 -3.17 -13.93
C THR A 22 5.88 -3.51 -15.11
N ASN A 23 5.80 -4.79 -15.47
CA ASN A 23 5.05 -5.26 -16.64
C ASN A 23 5.37 -4.48 -17.93
N GLY A 24 6.66 -4.19 -18.15
CA GLY A 24 7.13 -3.39 -19.30
C GLY A 24 6.82 -1.90 -19.23
N LYS A 25 6.24 -1.39 -18.15
CA LYS A 25 5.92 0.03 -17.96
C LYS A 25 6.76 0.67 -16.88
N VAL A 26 7.22 1.89 -17.14
CA VAL A 26 8.05 2.67 -16.22
C VAL A 26 7.16 3.32 -15.15
N VAL A 27 7.47 3.10 -13.87
CA VAL A 27 6.77 3.70 -12.73
C VAL A 27 7.74 4.29 -11.71
N ARG A 28 7.33 5.38 -11.08
CA ARG A 28 8.06 6.01 -9.97
C ARG A 28 7.41 5.64 -8.65
N LEU A 29 8.16 5.02 -7.76
CA LEU A 29 7.70 4.56 -6.44
C LEU A 29 8.48 5.27 -5.35
N GLN A 30 7.81 5.59 -4.24
CA GLN A 30 8.48 6.08 -3.05
C GLN A 30 9.14 4.90 -2.33
N LEU A 31 10.39 5.08 -1.93
CA LEU A 31 11.08 4.12 -1.07
C LEU A 31 10.53 4.24 0.35
N ASP A 32 10.04 3.12 0.86
CA ASP A 32 9.57 3.00 2.23
C ASP A 32 10.24 1.77 2.87
N THR A 33 11.23 2.03 3.72
CA THR A 33 12.00 0.98 4.41
C THR A 33 11.19 0.28 5.49
N ALA A 34 10.15 0.93 6.02
CA ALA A 34 9.32 0.37 7.10
C ALA A 34 8.14 -0.45 6.57
N SER A 35 7.88 -0.44 5.26
CA SER A 35 6.78 -1.18 4.66
C SER A 35 7.24 -2.49 4.03
N ALA A 36 6.63 -3.59 4.45
CA ALA A 36 6.77 -4.89 3.80
C ALA A 36 6.03 -4.98 2.45
N ILE A 37 5.16 -4.00 2.13
CA ILE A 37 4.32 -4.01 0.93
C ILE A 37 4.37 -2.69 0.17
N THR A 38 4.24 -2.74 -1.16
CA THR A 38 4.17 -1.54 -2.01
C THR A 38 2.71 -1.18 -2.30
N LEU A 39 2.28 0.02 -1.94
CA LEU A 39 0.96 0.54 -2.30
C LEU A 39 1.02 1.28 -3.64
N ASN A 40 0.19 0.85 -4.59
CA ASN A 40 0.01 1.51 -5.87
C ASN A 40 -1.37 2.17 -5.96
N SER A 41 -1.43 3.36 -6.57
CA SER A 41 -2.71 3.98 -6.86
C SER A 41 -3.53 3.15 -7.85
N LYS A 42 -4.86 3.26 -7.81
CA LYS A 42 -5.74 2.61 -8.80
C LYS A 42 -5.33 2.98 -10.23
N ARG A 43 -4.91 4.23 -10.48
CA ARG A 43 -4.44 4.69 -11.78
C ARG A 43 -3.17 3.96 -12.21
N THR A 44 -2.17 3.86 -11.31
CA THR A 44 -0.93 3.13 -11.55
C THR A 44 -1.21 1.66 -11.83
N TRP A 45 -2.12 1.04 -11.08
CA TRP A 45 -2.54 -0.35 -11.27
C TRP A 45 -3.18 -0.60 -12.65
N HIS A 46 -4.08 0.27 -13.11
CA HIS A 46 -4.65 0.17 -14.46
C HIS A 46 -3.57 0.38 -15.52
N MET A 47 -2.65 1.30 -15.28
CA MET A 47 -1.55 1.57 -16.18
C MET A 47 -0.66 0.35 -16.33
N ILE A 48 -0.11 -0.24 -15.26
CA ILE A 48 0.86 -1.36 -15.34
C ILE A 48 0.24 -2.70 -15.75
N GLY A 49 -1.05 -2.75 -16.09
CA GLY A 49 -1.76 -3.99 -16.35
C GLY A 49 -2.39 -4.51 -15.07
N ARG A 50 -3.73 -4.58 -15.08
CA ARG A 50 -4.54 -4.99 -13.93
C ARG A 50 -4.82 -6.48 -14.02
N SER A 51 -4.46 -7.23 -12.98
CA SER A 51 -5.08 -8.54 -12.76
C SER A 51 -6.55 -8.34 -12.37
N PRO A 52 -7.49 -9.15 -12.89
CA PRO A 52 -8.89 -9.10 -12.48
C PRO A 52 -9.00 -9.16 -10.96
N ILE A 53 -9.71 -8.20 -10.36
CA ILE A 53 -10.00 -8.27 -8.92
C ILE A 53 -11.12 -9.28 -8.75
N THR A 54 -10.79 -10.47 -8.27
CA THR A 54 -11.78 -11.44 -7.81
C THR A 54 -12.25 -11.00 -6.43
N THR A 55 -13.40 -10.35 -6.35
CA THR A 55 -14.07 -10.16 -5.07
C THR A 55 -14.63 -11.51 -4.64
N SER A 56 -14.05 -12.10 -3.58
CA SER A 56 -14.70 -13.19 -2.86
C SER A 56 -15.95 -12.62 -2.19
N ASN A 57 -17.10 -12.70 -2.86
CA ASN A 57 -18.40 -12.49 -2.22
C ASN A 57 -18.62 -13.62 -1.20
N LYS A 58 -18.14 -13.43 0.03
CA LYS A 58 -18.46 -14.33 1.14
C LYS A 58 -19.92 -14.07 1.52
N LYS A 59 -20.87 -14.68 0.81
CA LYS A 59 -22.24 -14.78 1.32
C LYS A 59 -22.12 -15.51 2.66
N ARG A 60 -22.49 -14.84 3.77
CA ARG A 60 -22.70 -15.52 5.04
C ARG A 60 -23.75 -16.59 4.78
N LEU A 61 -23.36 -17.86 4.84
CA LEU A 61 -24.31 -18.95 4.93
C LEU A 61 -25.05 -18.75 6.26
N ASN A 62 -26.30 -18.31 6.19
CA ASN A 62 -27.20 -18.31 7.32
C ASN A 62 -27.52 -19.79 7.58
N SER A 63 -26.93 -20.36 8.63
CA SER A 63 -27.34 -21.66 9.14
C SER A 63 -28.77 -21.52 9.70
N PRO A 64 -29.70 -22.43 9.38
CA PRO A 64 -30.98 -22.46 10.05
C PRO A 64 -30.73 -22.75 11.53
N VAL A 65 -31.28 -21.92 12.41
CA VAL A 65 -31.47 -22.28 13.82
C VAL A 65 -32.47 -23.44 13.79
N HIS A 66 -32.01 -24.64 14.12
CA HIS A 66 -32.92 -25.72 14.46
C HIS A 66 -33.49 -25.40 15.85
N GLU A 67 -34.83 -25.37 15.91
CA GLU A 67 -35.65 -25.31 17.13
C GLU A 67 -35.27 -26.38 18.16
#